data_AF-A0A3P7IJK1-F1
#
_entry.id   AF-A0A3P7IJK1-F1
#
_cell.length_a   1.000
_cell.length_b   1.000
_cell.length_c   1.000
_cell.angle_alpha   90.00
_cell.angle_beta   90.00
_cell.angle_gamma   90.00
#
_symmetry.space_group_name_H-M   'P 1'
#
loop_
_entity.id
_entity.type
_entity.pdbx_description
1 polymer ?
#
loop_
_entity_poly.entity_id
_entity_poly.type
_entity_poly.pdbx_seq_one_letter_code
_entity_poly.pdbx_strand_id
1 'polypeptide(L)'
;MDKNILKSGLFAPFEVSRLVISGLPQKAVEFRWVTYKSQQSRAIIIPYAQICCGVDFGFNFRTFVIKRLILKDLSLTDKLIEFLRVQLDHSDISSLKELSLHSVDFSSSNSLTLHRLLAIVGKYIEIFEVKMSGIYEISKTGEFQLDQSKGMRPDSVTDAHVAQLNVATLRRVVIDGVRFVNPRRGAVLQVGNDSLLRFIAHKNFPTLLLDRCNVTTNMVCDYTEVRWEYLAKF
;
A
#
# COMPACT_ATOMS: atom_id res chain seq x y z
N MET A 1 44.89 -14.04 10.55
CA MET A 1 43.84 -13.16 11.09
C MET A 1 42.82 -12.91 10.00
N ASP A 2 41.57 -13.27 10.28
CA ASP A 2 40.56 -13.69 9.31
C ASP A 2 39.97 -12.59 8.43
N LYS A 3 40.03 -12.80 7.11
CA LYS A 3 39.27 -12.03 6.10
C LYS A 3 37.73 -12.17 6.24
N ASN A 4 37.25 -13.01 7.15
CA ASN A 4 35.83 -13.25 7.40
C ASN A 4 35.21 -12.28 8.43
N ILE A 5 36.01 -11.61 9.26
CA ILE A 5 35.50 -10.65 10.26
C ILE A 5 35.21 -9.27 9.62
N LEU A 6 35.91 -8.92 8.54
CA LEU A 6 35.67 -7.67 7.79
C LEU A 6 34.40 -7.70 6.91
N LYS A 7 33.84 -8.89 6.61
CA LYS A 7 32.62 -9.01 5.80
C LYS A 7 31.33 -8.96 6.60
N SER A 8 31.34 -9.30 7.90
CA SER A 8 30.14 -9.27 8.74
C SER A 8 29.80 -7.88 9.29
N GLY A 9 30.79 -6.98 9.37
CA GLY A 9 30.58 -5.61 9.87
C GLY A 9 30.25 -4.55 8.81
N LEU A 10 30.43 -4.83 7.51
CA LEU A 10 30.36 -3.79 6.48
C LEU A 10 28.95 -3.40 6.02
N PHE A 11 27.95 -4.24 6.29
CA PHE A 11 26.56 -4.00 5.85
C PHE A 11 25.56 -4.49 6.90
N ALA A 12 25.68 -3.96 8.13
CA ALA A 12 24.65 -4.18 9.14
C ALA A 12 23.30 -3.66 8.61
N PRO A 13 22.18 -4.40 8.81
CA PRO A 13 20.86 -3.90 8.51
C PRO A 13 20.62 -2.55 9.17
N PHE A 14 20.01 -1.63 8.44
CA PHE A 14 19.66 -0.31 8.95
C PHE A 14 18.19 -0.01 8.72
N GLU A 15 17.65 0.84 9.60
CA GLU A 15 16.25 1.18 9.55
C GLU A 15 15.95 2.20 8.44
N VAL A 16 15.00 1.82 7.59
CA VAL A 16 14.41 2.66 6.56
C VAL A 16 13.08 3.19 7.08
N SER A 17 13.02 4.49 7.37
CA SER A 17 11.82 5.16 7.85
C SER A 17 10.68 5.06 6.83
N ARG A 18 11.00 5.19 5.54
CA ARG A 18 10.07 5.03 4.43
C ARG A 18 10.82 4.58 3.18
N LEU A 19 10.28 3.58 2.50
CA LEU A 19 10.61 3.21 1.13
C LEU A 19 9.46 3.68 0.25
N VAL A 20 9.74 4.64 -0.63
CA VAL A 20 8.81 5.22 -1.58
C VAL A 20 9.17 4.69 -2.97
N ILE A 21 8.20 4.06 -3.62
CA ILE A 21 8.32 3.54 -4.98
C ILE A 21 7.40 4.39 -5.83
N SER A 22 7.98 5.15 -6.76
CA SER A 22 7.25 6.13 -7.56
C SER A 22 7.37 5.85 -9.04
N GLY A 23 6.27 5.94 -9.78
CA GLY A 23 6.32 5.92 -11.24
C GLY A 23 6.95 7.20 -11.75
N LEU A 24 7.77 7.08 -12.79
CA LEU A 24 8.37 8.21 -13.50
C LEU A 24 7.92 8.23 -14.96
N PRO A 25 7.99 9.41 -15.62
CA PRO A 25 7.84 9.51 -17.07
C PRO A 25 8.79 8.54 -17.79
N GLN A 26 8.42 8.11 -19.01
CA GLN A 26 9.22 7.20 -19.86
C GLN A 26 9.34 5.75 -19.37
N LYS A 27 8.34 5.24 -18.62
CA LYS A 27 8.31 3.85 -18.13
C LYS A 27 9.53 3.53 -17.27
N ALA A 28 9.78 4.32 -16.25
CA ALA A 28 10.75 4.03 -15.21
C ALA A 28 10.08 4.08 -13.84
N VAL A 29 10.71 3.46 -12.84
CA VAL A 29 10.27 3.49 -11.45
C VAL A 29 11.42 3.96 -10.59
N GLU A 30 11.17 4.97 -9.76
CA GLU A 30 12.10 5.42 -8.74
C GLU A 30 11.87 4.62 -7.45
N PHE A 31 12.94 4.10 -6.88
CA PHE A 31 12.97 3.57 -5.52
C PHE A 31 13.74 4.55 -4.67
N ARG A 32 13.03 5.28 -3.81
CA ARG A 32 13.61 6.26 -2.88
C ARG A 32 13.42 5.79 -1.45
N TRP A 33 14.51 5.69 -0.69
CA TRP A 33 14.45 5.37 0.73
C TRP A 33 15.00 6.50 1.58
N VAL A 34 14.47 6.62 2.79
CA VAL A 34 14.93 7.56 3.81
C VAL A 34 15.37 6.80 5.05
N THR A 35 16.61 7.00 5.47
CA THR A 35 17.17 6.37 6.66
C THR A 35 16.53 6.96 7.93
N TYR A 36 16.23 6.12 8.92
CA TYR A 36 15.58 6.59 10.15
C TYR A 36 16.48 7.50 11.00
N LYS A 37 17.73 7.08 11.23
CA LYS A 37 18.66 7.81 12.11
C LYS A 37 19.18 9.11 11.50
N SER A 38 19.63 9.05 10.24
CA SER A 38 20.28 10.20 9.58
C SER A 38 19.34 11.05 8.74
N GLN A 39 18.09 10.60 8.51
CA GLN A 39 17.11 11.27 7.63
C GLN A 39 17.64 11.53 6.21
N GLN A 40 18.67 10.79 5.78
CA GLN A 40 19.24 10.91 4.46
C GLN A 40 18.34 10.20 3.46
N SER A 41 18.04 10.90 2.37
CA SER A 41 17.31 10.31 1.24
C SER A 41 18.29 9.83 0.19
N ARG A 42 18.08 8.60 -0.29
CA ARG A 42 18.77 8.04 -1.46
C ARG A 42 17.73 7.49 -2.42
N ALA A 43 18.06 7.48 -3.70
CA ALA A 43 17.18 6.96 -4.73
C ALA A 43 17.96 6.20 -5.80
N ILE A 44 17.28 5.25 -6.43
CA ILE A 44 17.70 4.60 -7.66
C ILE A 44 16.53 4.64 -8.65
N ILE A 45 16.85 4.82 -9.93
CA ILE A 45 15.86 4.77 -11.01
C ILE A 45 16.05 3.46 -11.75
N ILE A 46 14.96 2.72 -11.90
CA ILE A 46 14.92 1.41 -12.53
C ILE A 46 14.03 1.51 -13.77
N PRO A 47 14.58 1.34 -14.98
CA PRO A 47 13.76 1.24 -16.19
C PRO A 47 12.77 0.07 -16.07
N TYR A 48 11.53 0.25 -16.52
CA TYR A 48 10.50 -0.78 -16.43
C TYR A 48 10.85 -2.04 -17.23
N ALA A 49 11.68 -1.93 -18.26
CA ALA A 49 12.25 -3.08 -18.96
C ALA A 49 13.05 -4.00 -18.01
N GLN A 50 13.83 -3.44 -17.08
CA GLN A 50 14.58 -4.22 -16.10
C GLN A 50 13.66 -4.91 -15.08
N ILE A 51 12.55 -4.25 -14.70
CA ILE A 51 11.50 -4.86 -13.87
C ILE A 51 10.88 -6.06 -14.60
N CYS A 52 10.55 -5.90 -15.87
CA CYS A 52 10.01 -6.99 -16.69
C CYS A 52 11.00 -8.15 -16.89
N CYS A 53 12.30 -7.87 -16.92
CA CYS A 53 13.37 -8.86 -17.00
C CYS A 53 13.71 -9.51 -15.65
N GLY A 54 13.09 -9.08 -14.54
CA GLY A 54 13.32 -9.67 -13.22
C GLY A 54 14.72 -9.41 -12.67
N VAL A 55 15.28 -8.22 -12.90
CA VAL A 55 16.55 -7.82 -12.27
C VAL A 55 16.42 -7.94 -10.76
N ASP A 56 17.46 -8.47 -10.11
CA ASP A 56 17.47 -8.64 -8.65
C ASP A 56 18.37 -7.60 -7.97
N PHE A 57 17.80 -6.87 -7.01
CA PHE A 57 18.50 -5.92 -6.14
C PHE A 57 18.64 -6.44 -4.71
N GLY A 58 18.58 -7.77 -4.51
CA GLY A 58 18.62 -8.41 -3.20
C GLY A 58 19.80 -7.98 -2.32
N PHE A 59 20.96 -7.65 -2.89
CA PHE A 59 22.08 -7.11 -2.11
C PHE A 59 21.72 -5.83 -1.35
N ASN A 60 20.98 -4.91 -1.99
CA ASN A 60 20.54 -3.67 -1.36
C ASN A 60 19.42 -3.95 -0.34
N PHE A 61 18.41 -4.73 -0.74
CA PHE A 61 17.23 -5.00 0.08
C PHE A 61 17.56 -5.79 1.37
N ARG A 62 18.59 -6.64 1.37
CA ARG A 62 19.10 -7.32 2.58
C ARG A 62 19.52 -6.38 3.71
N THR A 63 19.87 -5.14 3.38
CA THR A 63 20.27 -4.15 4.38
C THR A 63 19.10 -3.34 4.92
N PHE A 64 17.90 -3.51 4.38
CA PHE A 64 16.74 -2.67 4.73
C PHE A 64 15.89 -3.33 5.80
N VAL A 65 15.66 -2.59 6.89
CA VAL A 65 14.57 -2.84 7.85
C VAL A 65 13.49 -1.79 7.60
N ILE A 66 12.44 -2.15 6.87
CA ILE A 66 11.50 -1.18 6.30
C ILE A 66 10.35 -0.93 7.29
N LYS A 67 10.14 0.35 7.67
CA LYS A 67 9.02 0.75 8.56
C LYS A 67 7.75 1.14 7.79
N ARG A 68 7.88 1.74 6.61
CA ARG A 68 6.75 2.19 5.78
C ARG A 68 7.03 1.95 4.31
N LEU A 69 6.05 1.39 3.61
CA LEU A 69 6.09 1.13 2.17
C LEU A 69 5.05 2.01 1.47
N ILE A 70 5.49 2.84 0.54
CA ILE A 70 4.64 3.82 -0.13
C ILE A 70 4.75 3.60 -1.64
N LEU A 71 3.65 3.25 -2.30
CA LEU A 71 3.57 3.19 -3.76
C LEU A 71 2.89 4.47 -4.26
N LYS A 72 3.50 5.18 -5.21
CA LYS A 72 3.05 6.51 -5.63
C LYS A 72 3.09 6.67 -7.15
N ASP A 73 2.06 7.29 -7.72
CA ASP A 73 2.03 7.73 -9.14
C ASP A 73 2.48 6.62 -10.13
N LEU A 74 2.05 5.37 -9.93
CA LEU A 74 2.47 4.22 -10.75
C LEU A 74 1.29 3.32 -11.12
N SER A 75 1.41 2.59 -12.23
CA SER A 75 0.45 1.53 -12.58
C SER A 75 0.77 0.25 -11.82
N LEU A 76 -0.21 -0.27 -11.09
CA LEU A 76 -0.07 -1.49 -10.30
C LEU A 76 -0.24 -2.71 -11.21
N THR A 77 0.87 -3.23 -11.73
CA THR A 77 0.86 -4.39 -12.63
C THR A 77 1.30 -5.66 -11.91
N ASP A 78 0.89 -6.82 -12.41
CA ASP A 78 1.36 -8.11 -11.89
C ASP A 78 2.89 -8.25 -11.97
N LYS A 79 3.52 -7.68 -13.02
CA LYS A 79 4.99 -7.69 -13.17
C LYS A 79 5.69 -6.85 -12.11
N LEU A 80 5.17 -5.66 -11.82
CA LEU A 80 5.70 -4.83 -10.76
C LEU A 80 5.53 -5.51 -9.40
N ILE A 81 4.35 -6.07 -9.12
CA ILE A 81 4.13 -6.78 -7.86
C ILE A 81 5.06 -7.97 -7.75
N GLU A 82 5.21 -8.81 -8.77
CA GLU A 82 6.12 -9.96 -8.70
C GLU A 82 7.57 -9.54 -8.46
N PHE A 83 8.02 -8.47 -9.11
CA PHE A 83 9.32 -7.87 -8.83
C PHE A 83 9.44 -7.42 -7.36
N LEU A 84 8.46 -6.68 -6.84
CA LEU A 84 8.45 -6.23 -5.44
C LEU A 84 8.43 -7.39 -4.46
N ARG A 85 7.74 -8.49 -4.78
CA ARG A 85 7.70 -9.67 -3.93
C ARG A 85 9.10 -10.26 -3.74
N VAL A 86 9.86 -10.42 -4.84
CA VAL A 86 11.25 -10.89 -4.78
C VAL A 86 12.13 -9.94 -3.98
N GLN A 87 12.02 -8.63 -4.22
CA GLN A 87 12.85 -7.65 -3.52
C GLN A 87 12.53 -7.56 -2.02
N LEU A 88 11.25 -7.61 -1.65
CA LEU A 88 10.81 -7.56 -0.24
C LEU A 88 11.14 -8.84 0.52
N ASP A 89 11.19 -9.99 -0.15
CA ASP A 89 11.63 -11.26 0.46
C ASP A 89 13.09 -11.22 0.92
N HIS A 90 13.90 -10.35 0.30
CA HIS A 90 15.27 -10.09 0.76
C HIS A 90 15.36 -9.14 1.96
N SER A 91 14.30 -8.41 2.30
CA SER A 91 14.32 -7.40 3.39
C SER A 91 13.73 -7.92 4.69
N ASP A 92 14.13 -7.31 5.80
CA ASP A 92 13.39 -7.48 7.06
C ASP A 92 12.16 -6.56 7.07
N ILE A 93 11.00 -7.18 6.84
CA ILE A 93 9.69 -6.52 6.88
C ILE A 93 8.95 -6.71 8.21
N SER A 94 9.56 -7.34 9.21
CA SER A 94 8.93 -7.58 10.53
C SER A 94 8.53 -6.28 11.24
N SER A 95 9.25 -5.20 10.95
CA SER A 95 9.00 -3.86 11.48
C SER A 95 8.10 -2.99 10.60
N LEU A 96 7.57 -3.52 9.50
CA LEU A 96 6.74 -2.75 8.57
C LEU A 96 5.39 -2.43 9.22
N LYS A 97 5.05 -1.14 9.33
CA LYS A 97 3.83 -0.65 9.99
C LYS A 97 2.81 -0.05 9.04
N GLU A 98 3.23 0.39 7.86
CA GLU A 98 2.37 1.13 6.94
C GLU A 98 2.56 0.66 5.50
N LEU A 99 1.45 0.43 4.81
CA LEU A 99 1.37 0.35 3.36
C LEU A 99 0.42 1.45 2.86
N SER A 100 0.94 2.34 2.01
CA SER A 100 0.17 3.44 1.46
C SER A 100 0.26 3.48 -0.07
N LEU A 101 -0.89 3.47 -0.74
CA LEU A 101 -1.04 3.56 -2.19
C LEU A 101 -1.55 4.96 -2.54
N HIS A 102 -0.72 5.79 -3.16
CA HIS A 102 -1.05 7.17 -3.51
C HIS A 102 -1.13 7.35 -5.03
N SER A 103 -2.30 7.72 -5.55
CA SER A 103 -2.50 7.94 -6.99
C SER A 103 -2.02 6.75 -7.83
N VAL A 104 -2.24 5.54 -7.33
CA VAL A 104 -1.87 4.31 -8.01
C VAL A 104 -2.94 4.00 -9.06
N ASP A 105 -2.50 3.68 -10.28
CA ASP A 105 -3.37 3.30 -11.39
C ASP A 105 -3.65 1.79 -11.36
N PHE A 106 -4.93 1.43 -11.23
CA PHE A 106 -5.40 0.04 -11.14
C PHE A 106 -5.78 -0.57 -12.49
N SER A 107 -5.57 0.16 -13.60
CA SER A 107 -6.14 -0.22 -14.91
C SER A 107 -5.58 -1.54 -15.43
N SER A 108 -4.31 -1.78 -15.10
CA SER A 108 -3.56 -2.98 -15.44
C SER A 108 -3.56 -4.02 -14.31
N SER A 109 -4.30 -3.78 -13.23
CA SER A 109 -4.44 -4.71 -12.11
C SER A 109 -5.60 -5.66 -12.33
N ASN A 110 -5.56 -6.82 -11.67
CA ASN A 110 -6.69 -7.69 -11.40
C ASN A 110 -6.90 -7.81 -9.88
N SER A 111 -7.97 -8.50 -9.47
CA SER A 111 -8.29 -8.73 -8.05
C SER A 111 -7.18 -9.47 -7.29
N LEU A 112 -6.26 -10.16 -7.97
CA LEU A 112 -5.13 -10.85 -7.35
C LEU A 112 -3.87 -9.98 -7.24
N THR A 113 -3.76 -8.89 -7.99
CA THR A 113 -2.55 -8.05 -8.01
C THR A 113 -2.25 -7.48 -6.63
N LEU A 114 -3.23 -6.79 -6.02
CA LEU A 114 -3.09 -6.26 -4.66
C LEU A 114 -3.04 -7.39 -3.62
N HIS A 115 -3.83 -8.45 -3.82
CA HIS A 115 -3.81 -9.63 -2.96
C HIS A 115 -2.41 -10.21 -2.79
N ARG A 116 -1.65 -10.36 -3.88
CA ARG A 116 -0.27 -10.89 -3.84
C ARG A 116 0.71 -9.99 -3.10
N LEU A 117 0.51 -8.67 -3.15
CA LEU A 117 1.31 -7.73 -2.35
C LEU A 117 0.99 -7.88 -0.86
N LEU A 118 -0.30 -7.85 -0.52
CA LEU A 118 -0.77 -7.99 0.86
C LEU A 118 -0.42 -9.34 1.48
N ALA A 119 -0.30 -10.41 0.69
CA ALA A 119 0.14 -11.71 1.18
C ALA A 119 1.54 -11.65 1.83
N ILE A 120 2.39 -10.70 1.42
CA ILE A 120 3.73 -10.49 1.99
C ILE A 120 3.67 -9.55 3.19
N VAL A 121 3.01 -8.41 3.04
CA VAL A 121 3.11 -7.29 3.99
C VAL A 121 1.94 -7.21 4.99
N GLY A 122 0.80 -7.81 4.68
CA GLY A 122 -0.49 -7.60 5.35
C GLY A 122 -0.49 -7.95 6.84
N LYS A 123 0.23 -9.01 7.23
CA LYS A 123 0.32 -9.44 8.64
C LYS A 123 1.14 -8.50 9.54
N TYR A 124 1.97 -7.65 8.95
CA TYR A 124 2.86 -6.74 9.69
C TYR A 124 2.27 -5.33 9.83
N ILE A 125 1.53 -4.87 8.82
CA ILE A 125 1.03 -3.49 8.77
C ILE A 125 -0.08 -3.23 9.78
N GLU A 126 -0.02 -2.05 10.39
CA GLU A 126 -1.03 -1.48 11.27
C GLU A 126 -1.84 -0.39 10.57
N ILE A 127 -1.31 0.16 9.48
CA ILE A 127 -1.91 1.24 8.70
C ILE A 127 -1.97 0.79 7.23
N PHE A 128 -3.18 0.78 6.68
CA PHE A 128 -3.41 0.53 5.26
C PHE A 128 -4.14 1.73 4.65
N GLU A 129 -3.50 2.37 3.68
CA GLU A 129 -4.08 3.54 3.01
C GLU A 129 -4.11 3.37 1.49
N VAL A 130 -5.24 3.71 0.90
CA VAL A 130 -5.45 3.85 -0.53
C VAL A 130 -6.02 5.25 -0.74
N LYS A 131 -5.19 6.16 -1.25
CA LYS A 131 -5.53 7.57 -1.43
C LYS A 131 -5.35 7.95 -2.88
N MET A 132 -6.42 8.38 -3.51
CA MET A 132 -6.35 8.91 -4.87
C MET A 132 -6.18 10.42 -4.81
N SER A 133 -5.04 10.94 -5.29
CA SER A 133 -4.88 12.39 -5.47
C SER A 133 -5.46 12.79 -6.81
N GLY A 134 -6.42 13.72 -6.82
CA GLY A 134 -6.73 14.49 -8.00
C GLY A 134 -5.76 15.65 -8.11
N ILE A 135 -4.65 15.48 -8.84
CA ILE A 135 -3.88 16.65 -9.26
C ILE A 135 -4.62 17.25 -10.46
N TYR A 136 -5.10 18.47 -10.29
CA TYR A 136 -5.57 19.31 -11.39
C TYR A 136 -4.32 19.94 -12.02
N GLU A 137 -3.82 19.40 -13.13
CA GLU A 137 -2.89 20.17 -13.95
C GLU A 137 -3.70 21.11 -14.85
N ILE A 138 -3.47 22.41 -14.67
CA ILE A 138 -3.92 23.44 -15.60
C ILE A 138 -3.00 23.33 -16.81
N SER A 139 -3.47 22.75 -17.92
CA SER A 139 -2.69 22.75 -19.15
C SER A 139 -2.48 24.18 -19.64
N LYS A 140 -1.35 24.43 -20.32
CA LYS A 140 -1.03 25.74 -20.94
C LYS A 140 -2.06 26.17 -22.01
N THR A 141 -3.02 25.32 -22.35
CA THR A 141 -4.10 25.57 -23.32
C THR A 141 -5.47 25.81 -22.66
N GLY A 142 -5.56 25.84 -21.33
CA GLY A 142 -6.83 26.03 -20.61
C GLY A 142 -7.72 24.78 -20.54
N GLU A 143 -7.22 23.62 -20.99
CA GLU A 143 -7.89 22.33 -20.80
C GLU A 143 -7.48 21.70 -19.47
N PHE A 144 -8.44 21.31 -18.64
CA PHE A 144 -8.16 20.52 -17.44
C PHE A 144 -7.80 19.09 -17.85
N GLN A 145 -6.51 18.77 -17.90
CA GLN A 145 -6.10 17.37 -18.03
C GLN A 145 -6.02 16.78 -16.63
N LEU A 146 -7.10 16.12 -16.20
CA LEU A 146 -7.01 15.30 -14.99
C LEU A 146 -6.09 14.12 -15.30
N ASP A 147 -4.92 14.07 -14.67
CA ASP A 147 -4.21 12.81 -14.50
C ASP A 147 -4.94 12.01 -13.42
N GLN A 148 -6.07 11.42 -13.85
CA GLN A 148 -6.92 10.60 -13.04
C GLN A 148 -6.09 9.40 -12.58
N SER A 149 -6.21 9.02 -11.31
CA SER A 149 -6.02 7.64 -10.89
C SER A 149 -6.92 6.77 -11.79
N LYS A 150 -6.36 6.27 -12.88
CA LYS A 150 -7.08 5.48 -13.86
C LYS A 150 -7.29 4.10 -13.22
N GLY A 151 -8.34 3.42 -13.66
CA GLY A 151 -8.34 1.97 -13.48
C GLY A 151 -9.08 1.35 -12.29
N MET A 152 -9.59 2.10 -11.29
CA MET A 152 -10.31 1.42 -10.21
C MET A 152 -11.59 0.76 -10.72
N ARG A 153 -11.80 -0.47 -10.25
CA ARG A 153 -12.96 -1.31 -10.47
C ARG A 153 -13.52 -1.75 -9.12
N PRO A 154 -14.77 -2.23 -9.06
CA PRO A 154 -15.37 -2.74 -7.81
C PRO A 154 -14.51 -3.80 -7.10
N ASP A 155 -13.71 -4.56 -7.85
CA ASP A 155 -12.84 -5.63 -7.37
C ASP A 155 -11.39 -5.21 -7.09
N SER A 156 -11.04 -3.91 -7.25
CA SER A 156 -9.67 -3.41 -7.05
C SER A 156 -9.23 -3.45 -5.58
N VAL A 157 -10.16 -3.21 -4.66
CA VAL A 157 -9.99 -3.35 -3.21
C VAL A 157 -11.28 -3.98 -2.68
N THR A 158 -11.15 -5.03 -1.88
CA THR A 158 -12.27 -5.88 -1.44
C THR A 158 -12.10 -6.31 0.01
N ASP A 159 -13.14 -6.86 0.62
CA ASP A 159 -13.07 -7.45 1.96
C ASP A 159 -11.98 -8.54 2.07
N ALA A 160 -11.73 -9.32 1.00
CA ALA A 160 -10.67 -10.31 0.97
C ALA A 160 -9.25 -9.69 1.07
N HIS A 161 -9.08 -8.43 0.66
CA HIS A 161 -7.83 -7.69 0.84
C HIS A 161 -7.68 -7.24 2.30
N VAL A 162 -8.73 -6.63 2.86
CA VAL A 162 -8.75 -6.21 4.28
C VAL A 162 -8.59 -7.41 5.21
N ALA A 163 -9.08 -8.58 4.80
CA ALA A 163 -8.96 -9.82 5.54
C ALA A 163 -7.51 -10.35 5.67
N GLN A 164 -6.57 -9.88 4.84
CA GLN A 164 -5.15 -10.24 4.98
C GLN A 164 -4.43 -9.42 6.06
N LEU A 165 -5.07 -8.35 6.55
CA LEU A 165 -4.51 -7.50 7.60
C LEU A 165 -4.59 -8.19 8.96
N ASN A 166 -3.59 -7.93 9.81
CA ASN A 166 -3.62 -8.38 11.19
C ASN A 166 -4.57 -7.50 12.01
N VAL A 167 -5.80 -7.99 12.22
CA VAL A 167 -6.83 -7.26 12.95
C VAL A 167 -6.47 -7.01 14.40
N ALA A 168 -5.58 -7.80 15.03
CA ALA A 168 -5.17 -7.52 16.40
C ALA A 168 -4.29 -6.27 16.53
N THR A 169 -3.57 -5.89 15.47
CA THR A 169 -2.63 -4.75 15.47
C THR A 169 -3.08 -3.60 14.57
N LEU A 170 -4.15 -3.80 13.79
CA LEU A 170 -4.67 -2.80 12.86
C LEU A 170 -5.13 -1.53 13.58
N ARG A 171 -4.62 -0.38 13.17
CA ARG A 171 -4.95 0.92 13.76
C ARG A 171 -5.74 1.80 12.81
N ARG A 172 -5.54 1.65 11.50
CA ARG A 172 -6.13 2.55 10.50
C ARG A 172 -6.33 1.88 9.15
N VAL A 173 -7.50 2.09 8.57
CA VAL A 173 -7.82 1.77 7.16
C VAL A 173 -8.40 3.02 6.50
N VAL A 174 -7.75 3.47 5.44
CA VAL A 174 -8.19 4.64 4.64
C VAL A 174 -8.35 4.22 3.20
N ILE A 175 -9.53 4.44 2.64
CA ILE A 175 -9.84 4.35 1.23
C ILE A 175 -10.50 5.67 0.86
N ASP A 176 -9.78 6.53 0.14
CA ASP A 176 -10.18 7.93 -0.09
C ASP A 176 -10.02 8.33 -1.56
N GLY A 177 -10.95 9.15 -2.04
CA GLY A 177 -10.95 9.72 -3.39
C GLY A 177 -11.25 8.71 -4.51
N VAL A 178 -12.04 7.67 -4.24
CA VAL A 178 -12.26 6.55 -5.18
C VAL A 178 -12.89 7.02 -6.49
N ARG A 179 -12.24 6.69 -7.62
CA ARG A 179 -12.69 7.02 -8.98
C ARG A 179 -12.71 5.78 -9.88
N PHE A 180 -13.89 5.32 -10.25
CA PHE A 180 -14.06 4.14 -11.10
C PHE A 180 -13.81 4.46 -12.59
N VAL A 181 -13.24 3.50 -13.33
CA VAL A 181 -13.02 3.59 -14.80
C VAL A 181 -14.33 3.86 -15.53
N ASN A 182 -15.35 3.08 -15.19
CA ASN A 182 -16.69 3.21 -15.72
C ASN A 182 -17.58 3.67 -14.58
N PRO A 183 -17.81 4.98 -14.43
CA PRO A 183 -18.70 5.52 -13.41
C PRO A 183 -20.15 5.21 -13.79
N ARG A 184 -20.55 3.93 -13.70
CA ARG A 184 -21.97 3.58 -13.61
C ARG A 184 -22.51 4.21 -12.33
N ARG A 185 -23.76 4.70 -12.35
CA ARG A 185 -24.41 5.20 -11.15
C ARG A 185 -24.31 4.14 -10.05
N GLY A 186 -23.80 4.52 -8.87
CA GLY A 186 -23.71 3.64 -7.71
C GLY A 186 -22.58 2.61 -7.72
N ALA A 187 -21.54 2.76 -8.54
CA ALA A 187 -20.35 1.91 -8.42
C ALA A 187 -19.73 2.08 -7.02
N VAL A 188 -19.48 0.94 -6.36
CA VAL A 188 -18.87 0.83 -5.03
C VAL A 188 -17.79 -0.25 -5.04
N LEU A 189 -16.80 -0.10 -4.18
CA LEU A 189 -15.79 -1.12 -3.89
C LEU A 189 -16.43 -2.22 -3.07
N GLN A 190 -16.01 -3.46 -3.31
CA GLN A 190 -16.43 -4.64 -2.55
C GLN A 190 -15.75 -4.74 -1.18
N VAL A 191 -15.47 -3.60 -0.55
CA VAL A 191 -15.14 -3.49 0.87
C VAL A 191 -16.44 -3.16 1.57
N GLY A 192 -16.92 -4.05 2.43
CA GLY A 192 -18.26 -3.96 2.97
C GLY A 192 -18.35 -4.47 4.40
N ASN A 193 -19.50 -5.06 4.71
CA ASN A 193 -19.87 -5.44 6.07
C ASN A 193 -18.94 -6.49 6.67
N ASP A 194 -18.37 -7.38 5.85
CA ASP A 194 -17.49 -8.46 6.32
C ASP A 194 -16.25 -7.92 7.03
N SER A 195 -15.67 -6.83 6.53
CA SER A 195 -14.56 -6.14 7.20
C SER A 195 -14.97 -5.60 8.58
N LEU A 196 -16.13 -4.94 8.67
CA LEU A 196 -16.62 -4.35 9.92
C LEU A 196 -17.00 -5.44 10.94
N LEU A 197 -17.66 -6.51 10.50
CA LEU A 197 -17.99 -7.67 11.33
C LEU A 197 -16.73 -8.30 11.92
N ARG A 198 -15.68 -8.42 11.11
CA ARG A 198 -14.39 -8.95 11.57
C ARG A 198 -13.77 -8.06 12.65
N PHE A 199 -13.81 -6.74 12.49
CA PHE A 199 -13.30 -5.79 13.49
C PHE A 199 -14.07 -5.91 14.82
N ILE A 200 -15.41 -5.98 14.75
CA ILE A 200 -16.28 -6.22 15.92
C ILE A 200 -15.91 -7.53 16.62
N ALA A 201 -15.80 -8.63 15.86
CA ALA A 201 -15.50 -9.95 16.41
C ALA A 201 -14.17 -9.99 17.18
N HIS A 202 -13.19 -9.17 16.77
CA HIS A 202 -11.89 -9.06 17.43
C HIS A 202 -11.82 -7.95 18.49
N LYS A 203 -12.91 -7.22 18.71
CA LYS A 203 -12.98 -6.03 19.60
C LYS A 203 -11.88 -5.01 19.31
N ASN A 204 -11.49 -4.88 18.04
CA ASN A 204 -10.53 -3.87 17.60
C ASN A 204 -11.22 -2.90 16.64
N PHE A 205 -11.18 -1.62 16.98
CA PHE A 205 -11.93 -0.57 16.28
C PHE A 205 -10.97 0.45 15.66
N PRO A 206 -10.36 0.13 14.49
CA PRO A 206 -9.43 1.03 13.83
C PRO A 206 -10.10 2.33 13.39
N THR A 207 -9.29 3.35 13.11
CA THR A 207 -9.78 4.55 12.40
C THR A 207 -10.13 4.17 10.97
N LEU A 208 -11.38 4.43 10.56
CA LEU A 208 -11.90 4.10 9.24
C LEU A 208 -12.24 5.37 8.46
N LEU A 209 -11.76 5.44 7.22
CA LEU A 209 -12.25 6.37 6.21
C LEU A 209 -12.52 5.53 4.96
N LEU A 210 -13.79 5.42 4.57
CA LEU A 210 -14.23 4.52 3.50
C LEU A 210 -15.05 5.32 2.48
N ASP A 211 -14.42 5.74 1.39
CA ASP A 211 -15.07 6.38 0.25
C ASP A 211 -15.57 5.31 -0.75
N ARG A 212 -16.82 5.46 -1.21
CA ARG A 212 -17.51 4.57 -2.16
C ARG A 212 -17.32 3.07 -1.88
N CYS A 213 -17.42 2.65 -0.62
CA CYS A 213 -17.37 1.25 -0.20
C CYS A 213 -18.79 0.69 0.02
N ASN A 214 -18.95 -0.63 -0.13
CA ASN A 214 -20.24 -1.34 -0.01
C ASN A 214 -20.61 -1.63 1.46
N VAL A 215 -20.63 -0.59 2.32
CA VAL A 215 -21.02 -0.71 3.72
C VAL A 215 -22.46 -0.21 3.89
N THR A 216 -23.31 -1.00 4.55
CA THR A 216 -24.71 -0.62 4.79
C THR A 216 -24.83 0.31 6.00
N THR A 217 -25.80 1.23 5.98
CA THR A 217 -26.07 2.13 7.11
C THR A 217 -26.30 1.35 8.41
N ASN A 218 -27.08 0.26 8.36
CA ASN A 218 -27.31 -0.60 9.52
C ASN A 218 -26.00 -1.14 10.10
N MET A 219 -25.09 -1.62 9.24
CA MET A 219 -23.80 -2.13 9.69
C MET A 219 -22.93 -1.04 10.33
N VAL A 220 -22.99 0.20 9.82
CA VAL A 220 -22.31 1.33 10.44
C VAL A 220 -22.89 1.62 11.83
N CYS A 221 -24.22 1.64 11.97
CA CYS A 221 -24.88 1.84 13.25
C CYS A 221 -24.47 0.74 14.25
N ASP A 222 -24.61 -0.53 13.88
CA ASP A 222 -24.23 -1.69 14.72
C ASP A 222 -22.76 -1.60 15.14
N TYR A 223 -21.87 -1.29 14.19
CA TYR A 223 -20.44 -1.11 14.47
C TYR A 223 -20.16 0.01 15.46
N THR A 224 -20.84 1.15 15.33
CA THR A 224 -20.67 2.29 16.24
C THR A 224 -21.24 2.01 17.64
N GLU A 225 -22.38 1.33 17.73
CA GLU A 225 -23.01 0.97 19.01
C GLU A 225 -22.13 0.00 19.79
N VAL A 226 -21.71 -1.11 19.16
CA VAL A 226 -20.84 -2.11 19.80
C VAL A 226 -19.50 -1.50 20.22
N ARG A 227 -18.95 -0.57 19.41
CA ARG A 227 -17.75 0.18 19.78
C ARG A 227 -17.98 1.01 21.04
N TRP A 228 -19.11 1.70 21.14
CA TRP A 228 -19.43 2.55 22.29
C TRP A 228 -19.60 1.72 23.56
N GLU A 229 -20.32 0.61 23.48
CA GLU A 229 -20.48 -0.34 24.61
C GLU A 229 -19.15 -0.92 25.09
N TYR A 230 -18.23 -1.18 24.16
CA TYR A 230 -16.89 -1.66 24.51
C TYR A 230 -16.07 -0.58 25.21
N LEU A 231 -16.11 0.66 24.72
CA LEU A 231 -15.39 1.78 25.33
C LEU A 231 -15.95 2.17 26.70
N ALA A 232 -17.26 2.03 26.93
CA ALA A 232 -17.89 2.33 28.22
C ALA A 232 -17.52 1.36 29.35
N LYS A 233 -16.82 0.26 29.07
CA LYS A 233 -16.35 -0.72 30.06
C LYS A 233 -14.98 -0.37 30.66
N PHE A 234 -14.37 0.74 30.25
CA PHE A 234 -13.08 1.26 30.70
C PHE A 234 -13.21 2.73 31.09
#